data_AF-A0A6B0V5J9-F1
#
_entry.id   AF-A0A6B0V5J9-F1
#
_cell.length_a   1.000
_cell.length_b   1.000
_cell.length_c   1.000
_cell.angle_alpha   90.00
_cell.angle_beta   90.00
_cell.angle_gamma   90.00
#
_symmetry.space_group_name_H-M   'P 1'
#
loop_
_entity.id
_entity.type
_entity.pdbx_description
1 polymer ?
#
loop_
_entity_poly.entity_id
_entity_poly.type
_entity_poly.pdbx_seq_one_letter_code
_entity_poly.pdbx_strand_id
1 'polypeptide(L)'
;MLHVTCLAHALHRVCEELRKHFTDVNELIGSAKAVFLKAPSRVRVFKEMLPDVPLPPEPVVTRWGTWLEAVEYYSCYFSDIKAVINGLPIDESVAVTKAQAVLSVNSPPGDLAYLCANFTFLADSIKKLESAGETLVTNVALILHAQERIATVPEGPVAEKARAKLQSVLDKNKGFSVPKEASEVLAGEHCRIPASINPSNLPKYKYAPITSVDVERSFSAYKLILSDKRHNFEPGNLEMLVVTYCFYNFHSDS
;
A
#
# COMPACT_ATOMS: atom_id res chain seq x y z
N MET A 1 -6.10 -23.74 16.16
CA MET A 1 -6.28 -22.33 15.76
C MET A 1 -5.67 -22.16 14.39
N LEU A 2 -6.44 -21.72 13.40
CA LEU A 2 -5.94 -21.44 12.06
C LEU A 2 -5.22 -20.08 12.09
N HIS A 3 -3.95 -20.05 11.67
CA HIS A 3 -3.16 -18.81 11.64
C HIS A 3 -2.94 -18.38 10.20
N VAL A 4 -3.55 -17.25 9.82
CA VAL A 4 -3.41 -16.63 8.50
C VAL A 4 -2.75 -15.26 8.69
N THR A 5 -1.62 -15.01 8.04
CA THR A 5 -1.03 -13.67 8.03
C THR A 5 -1.74 -12.78 7.02
N CYS A 6 -1.69 -11.46 7.26
CA CYS A 6 -2.36 -10.47 6.41
C CYS A 6 -1.95 -10.58 4.93
N LEU A 7 -2.92 -10.79 4.05
CA LEU A 7 -2.65 -10.89 2.62
C LEU A 7 -2.49 -9.53 1.93
N ALA A 8 -3.08 -8.44 2.46
CA ALA A 8 -2.75 -7.09 2.03
C ALA A 8 -1.26 -6.79 2.30
N HIS A 9 -0.75 -7.20 3.46
CA HIS A 9 0.68 -7.13 3.76
C HIS A 9 1.47 -8.02 2.78
N ALA A 10 0.96 -9.19 2.41
CA ALA A 10 1.66 -10.05 1.46
C ALA A 10 1.92 -9.35 0.11
N LEU A 11 0.93 -8.64 -0.44
CA LEU A 11 1.11 -7.80 -1.63
C LEU A 11 2.06 -6.63 -1.36
N HIS A 12 1.92 -5.96 -0.21
CA HIS A 12 2.82 -4.87 0.17
C HIS A 12 4.30 -5.30 0.24
N ARG A 13 4.59 -6.55 0.65
CA ARG A 13 5.96 -7.10 0.65
C ARG A 13 6.56 -7.20 -0.76
N VAL A 14 5.73 -7.35 -1.79
CA VAL A 14 6.16 -7.29 -3.18
C VAL A 14 6.48 -5.84 -3.56
N CYS A 15 5.63 -4.88 -3.20
CA CYS A 15 5.89 -3.46 -3.40
C CYS A 15 7.22 -3.02 -2.77
N GLU A 16 7.52 -3.50 -1.56
CA GLU A 16 8.79 -3.24 -0.87
C GLU A 16 10.00 -3.85 -1.59
N GLU A 17 9.84 -4.99 -2.27
CA GLU A 17 10.91 -5.58 -3.08
C GLU A 17 11.16 -4.76 -4.35
N LEU A 18 10.10 -4.30 -5.02
CA LEU A 18 10.20 -3.41 -6.17
C LEU A 18 10.90 -2.11 -5.78
N ARG A 19 10.46 -1.47 -4.68
CA ARG A 19 11.04 -0.22 -4.19
C ARG A 19 12.53 -0.30 -3.89
N LYS A 20 13.00 -1.45 -3.35
CA LYS A 20 14.43 -1.69 -3.12
C LYS A 20 15.22 -1.83 -4.42
N HIS A 21 14.59 -2.30 -5.48
CA HIS A 21 15.23 -2.49 -6.77
C HIS A 21 15.35 -1.18 -7.55
N PHE A 22 14.29 -0.37 -7.55
CA PHE A 22 14.25 0.91 -8.26
C PHE A 22 14.74 2.07 -7.37
N THR A 23 16.06 2.08 -7.11
CA THR A 23 16.69 3.06 -6.22
C THR A 23 16.52 4.49 -6.72
N ASP A 24 16.66 4.73 -8.03
CA ASP A 24 16.56 6.07 -8.62
C ASP A 24 15.13 6.61 -8.55
N VAL A 25 14.13 5.75 -8.78
CA VAL A 25 12.71 6.10 -8.61
C VAL A 25 12.40 6.38 -7.12
N ASN A 26 12.93 5.56 -6.22
CA ASN A 26 12.77 5.79 -4.78
C ASN A 26 13.47 7.08 -4.32
N GLU A 27 14.63 7.42 -4.88
CA GLU A 27 15.33 8.67 -4.61
C GLU A 27 14.60 9.88 -5.22
N LEU A 28 14.05 9.76 -6.42
CA LEU A 28 13.22 10.79 -7.05
C LEU A 28 12.02 11.12 -6.16
N ILE A 29 11.24 10.11 -5.78
CA ILE A 29 10.06 10.28 -4.93
C ILE A 29 10.45 10.92 -3.59
N GLY A 30 11.53 10.45 -2.96
CA GLY A 30 11.98 10.95 -1.66
C GLY A 30 12.53 12.38 -1.71
N SER A 31 13.33 12.70 -2.73
CA SER A 31 13.97 14.01 -2.88
C SER A 31 12.98 15.08 -3.33
N ALA A 32 12.14 14.80 -4.32
CA ALA A 32 11.12 15.74 -4.79
C ALA A 32 10.06 16.01 -3.70
N LYS A 33 9.69 15.02 -2.88
CA LYS A 33 8.91 15.26 -1.66
C LYS A 33 9.59 16.29 -0.74
N ALA A 34 10.88 16.09 -0.47
CA ALA A 34 11.64 16.95 0.44
C ALA A 34 11.77 18.41 -0.08
N VAL A 35 11.70 18.62 -1.40
CA VAL A 35 11.67 19.97 -1.99
C VAL A 35 10.46 20.74 -1.48
N PHE A 36 9.25 20.18 -1.52
CA PHE A 36 8.04 20.92 -1.19
C PHE A 36 7.64 20.85 0.29
N LEU A 37 8.19 19.88 1.02
CA LEU A 37 7.88 19.67 2.44
C LEU A 37 8.25 20.90 3.28
N LYS A 38 7.23 21.51 3.91
CA LYS A 38 7.37 22.70 4.77
C LYS A 38 8.03 23.91 4.07
N ALA A 39 7.85 24.04 2.75
CA ALA A 39 8.43 25.13 1.96
C ALA A 39 7.35 25.91 1.19
N PRO A 40 6.64 26.85 1.85
CA PRO A 40 5.54 27.59 1.22
C PRO A 40 5.93 28.36 -0.03
N SER A 41 7.15 28.91 -0.10
CA SER A 41 7.66 29.61 -1.27
C SER A 41 7.74 28.69 -2.49
N ARG A 42 8.28 27.48 -2.33
CA ARG A 42 8.41 26.50 -3.42
C ARG A 42 7.07 25.89 -3.80
N VAL A 43 6.18 25.67 -2.84
CA VAL A 43 4.79 25.27 -3.11
C VAL A 43 4.06 26.35 -3.92
N ARG A 44 4.32 27.64 -3.65
CA ARG A 44 3.75 28.73 -4.46
C ARG A 44 4.28 28.69 -5.90
N VAL A 45 5.60 28.59 -6.08
CA VAL A 45 6.21 28.45 -7.42
C VAL A 45 5.61 27.26 -8.18
N PHE A 46 5.47 26.11 -7.50
CA PHE A 46 4.84 24.94 -8.07
C PHE A 46 3.42 25.24 -8.57
N LYS A 47 2.56 25.84 -7.73
CA LYS A 47 1.17 26.15 -8.09
C LYS A 47 1.04 27.25 -9.14
N GLU A 48 2.00 28.17 -9.22
CA GLU A 48 2.05 29.19 -10.28
C GLU A 48 2.41 28.57 -11.64
N MET A 49 3.32 27.60 -11.65
CA MET A 49 3.72 26.89 -12.88
C MET A 49 2.72 25.80 -13.30
N LEU A 50 2.13 25.11 -12.32
CA LEU A 50 1.28 23.93 -12.51
C LEU A 50 0.00 24.07 -11.65
N PRO A 51 -0.94 24.97 -12.00
CA PRO A 51 -2.11 25.26 -11.17
C PRO A 51 -3.06 24.07 -11.00
N ASP A 52 -3.15 23.23 -12.02
CA ASP A 52 -4.09 22.09 -12.06
C ASP A 52 -3.44 20.74 -11.68
N VAL A 53 -2.15 20.73 -11.36
CA VAL A 53 -1.44 19.52 -10.93
C VAL A 53 -1.44 19.45 -9.41
N PRO A 54 -1.85 18.31 -8.80
CA PRO A 54 -1.76 18.17 -7.35
C PRO A 54 -0.30 18.20 -6.90
N LEU A 55 -0.02 18.62 -5.67
CA LEU A 55 1.35 18.55 -5.15
C LEU A 55 1.84 17.09 -5.14
N PRO A 56 3.16 16.86 -5.28
CA PRO A 56 3.69 15.52 -5.24
C PRO A 56 3.23 14.77 -3.99
N PRO A 57 2.73 13.52 -4.14
CA PRO A 57 2.19 12.78 -3.04
C PRO A 57 3.28 12.56 -2.00
N GLU A 58 2.86 12.45 -0.74
CA GLU A 58 3.73 12.06 0.34
C GLU A 58 3.55 10.57 0.59
N PRO A 59 4.40 9.67 0.03
CA PRO A 59 4.36 8.29 0.42
C PRO A 59 4.57 8.20 1.93
N VAL A 60 3.64 7.51 2.58
CA VAL A 60 3.70 7.24 4.00
C VAL A 60 4.18 5.82 4.13
N VAL A 61 5.36 5.63 4.72
CA VAL A 61 5.98 4.29 4.87
C VAL A 61 5.04 3.31 5.59
N THR A 62 4.18 3.82 6.49
CA THR A 62 3.20 3.03 7.23
C THR A 62 1.86 2.82 6.51
N ARG A 63 1.63 3.44 5.34
CA ARG A 63 0.41 3.27 4.54
C ARG A 63 0.76 2.52 3.26
N TRP A 64 0.30 1.28 3.17
CA TRP A 64 0.66 0.36 2.10
C TRP A 64 0.19 0.87 0.73
N GLY A 65 0.95 0.58 -0.32
CA GLY A 65 0.61 0.97 -1.69
C GLY A 65 0.98 2.41 -2.10
N THR A 66 1.15 3.34 -1.13
CA THR A 66 1.38 4.78 -1.43
C THR A 66 2.64 5.07 -2.26
N TRP A 67 3.66 4.20 -2.20
CA TRP A 67 4.83 4.34 -3.07
C TRP A 67 4.49 4.13 -4.55
N LEU A 68 3.60 3.18 -4.86
CA LEU A 68 3.15 2.92 -6.23
C LEU A 68 2.18 4.00 -6.73
N GLU A 69 1.34 4.56 -5.85
CA GLU A 69 0.55 5.76 -6.19
C GLU A 69 1.46 6.95 -6.54
N ALA A 70 2.57 7.11 -5.80
CA ALA A 70 3.58 8.11 -6.15
C ALA A 70 4.25 7.81 -7.50
N VAL A 71 4.55 6.55 -7.80
CA VAL A 71 5.07 6.14 -9.12
C VAL A 71 4.13 6.59 -10.25
N GLU A 72 2.82 6.37 -10.12
CA GLU A 72 1.84 6.83 -11.11
C GLU A 72 1.86 8.35 -11.28
N TYR A 73 1.86 9.08 -10.17
CA TYR A 73 1.97 10.54 -10.18
C TYR A 73 3.22 11.01 -10.94
N TYR A 74 4.40 10.50 -10.59
CA TYR A 74 5.65 10.94 -11.23
C TYR A 74 5.72 10.47 -12.68
N SER A 75 5.12 9.34 -13.05
CA SER A 75 5.03 8.92 -14.45
C SER A 75 4.16 9.88 -15.27
N CYS A 76 3.05 10.36 -14.71
CA CYS A 76 2.14 11.29 -15.40
C CYS A 76 2.74 12.70 -15.54
N TYR A 77 3.42 13.19 -14.51
CA TYR A 77 3.88 14.58 -14.44
C TYR A 77 5.40 14.75 -14.54
N PHE A 78 6.14 13.73 -14.99
CA PHE A 78 7.61 13.72 -14.93
C PHE A 78 8.25 15.00 -15.50
N SER A 79 7.87 15.39 -16.71
CA SER A 79 8.43 16.55 -17.42
C SER A 79 8.10 17.86 -16.70
N ASP A 80 6.87 18.00 -16.21
CA ASP A 80 6.41 19.19 -15.51
C ASP A 80 7.13 19.36 -14.17
N ILE A 81 7.24 18.28 -13.41
CA ILE A 81 7.99 18.26 -12.14
C ILE A 81 9.47 18.55 -12.37
N LYS A 82 10.05 17.98 -13.43
CA LYS A 82 11.43 18.25 -13.82
C LYS A 82 11.64 19.73 -14.13
N ALA A 83 10.72 20.36 -14.86
CA ALA A 83 10.78 21.77 -15.19
C ALA A 83 10.70 22.66 -13.93
N VAL A 84 9.75 22.39 -13.02
CA VAL A 84 9.62 23.13 -11.76
C VAL A 84 10.88 23.02 -10.92
N ILE A 85 11.38 21.80 -10.69
CA ILE A 85 12.53 21.57 -9.81
C ILE A 85 13.84 22.14 -10.41
N ASN A 86 14.03 22.05 -11.73
CA ASN A 86 15.20 22.63 -12.39
C ASN A 86 15.12 24.16 -12.50
N GLY A 87 13.94 24.77 -12.35
CA GLY A 87 13.76 26.21 -12.24
C GLY A 87 14.18 26.79 -10.89
N LEU A 88 14.38 25.95 -9.86
CA LEU A 88 14.83 26.38 -8.55
C LEU A 88 16.37 26.55 -8.50
N PRO A 89 16.91 27.50 -7.72
CA PRO A 89 18.35 27.66 -7.57
C PRO A 89 19.02 26.39 -6.98
N ILE A 90 20.12 25.95 -7.59
CA ILE A 90 20.85 24.71 -7.25
C ILE A 90 21.28 24.65 -5.77
N ASP A 91 21.63 25.80 -5.20
CA ASP A 91 22.17 25.97 -3.84
C ASP A 91 21.11 26.41 -2.81
N GLU A 92 19.82 26.50 -3.21
CA GLU A 92 18.75 26.93 -2.31
C GLU A 92 18.55 25.94 -1.15
N SER A 93 18.68 24.63 -1.41
CA SER A 93 18.65 23.60 -0.37
C SER A 93 19.21 22.25 -0.82
N VAL A 94 19.68 21.45 0.14
CA VAL A 94 20.12 20.06 -0.08
C VAL A 94 19.04 19.20 -0.76
N ALA A 95 17.76 19.47 -0.49
CA ALA A 95 16.65 18.75 -1.12
C ALA A 95 16.53 19.06 -2.62
N VAL A 96 16.69 20.34 -3.00
CA VAL A 96 16.67 20.79 -4.40
C VAL A 96 17.86 20.20 -5.16
N THR A 97 19.07 20.31 -4.62
CA THR A 97 20.27 19.76 -5.26
C THR A 97 20.14 18.25 -5.53
N LYS A 98 19.62 17.49 -4.57
CA LYS A 98 19.40 16.05 -4.73
C LYS A 98 18.34 15.74 -5.79
N ALA A 99 17.21 16.44 -5.75
CA ALA A 99 16.14 16.23 -6.73
C ALA A 99 16.60 16.54 -8.16
N GLN A 100 17.34 17.64 -8.35
CA GLN A 100 17.92 18.01 -9.65
C GLN A 100 18.93 16.96 -10.15
N ALA A 101 19.79 16.45 -9.26
CA ALA A 101 20.73 15.38 -9.61
C ALA A 101 20.00 14.12 -10.10
N VAL A 102 18.99 13.64 -9.39
CA VAL A 102 18.21 12.46 -9.81
C VAL A 102 17.45 12.72 -11.11
N LEU A 103 16.87 13.90 -11.29
CA LEU A 103 16.16 14.28 -12.52
C LEU A 103 17.08 14.43 -13.74
N SER A 104 18.39 14.58 -13.52
CA SER A 104 19.40 14.57 -14.59
C SER A 104 19.75 13.16 -15.06
N VAL A 105 19.42 12.12 -14.28
CA VAL A 105 19.64 10.72 -14.67
C VAL A 105 18.60 10.32 -15.73
N ASN A 106 19.01 9.51 -16.71
CA ASN A 106 18.14 9.07 -17.80
C ASN A 106 17.28 7.83 -17.47
N SER A 107 17.55 7.13 -16.36
CA SER A 107 16.81 5.91 -15.94
C SER A 107 15.36 6.15 -15.50
N PRO A 108 15.01 7.21 -14.72
CA PRO A 108 13.70 7.26 -14.06
C PRO A 108 12.49 7.20 -15.01
N PRO A 109 12.46 7.85 -16.19
CA PRO A 109 11.32 7.74 -17.10
C PRO A 109 11.01 6.31 -17.55
N GLY A 110 12.04 5.52 -17.86
CA GLY A 110 11.87 4.12 -18.28
C GLY A 110 11.40 3.23 -17.12
N ASP A 111 11.98 3.43 -15.94
CA ASP A 111 11.61 2.68 -14.74
C ASP A 111 10.18 3.00 -14.26
N LEU A 112 9.79 4.28 -14.29
CA LEU A 112 8.42 4.72 -13.99
C LEU A 112 7.42 4.09 -14.96
N ALA A 113 7.71 4.12 -16.27
CA ALA A 113 6.86 3.51 -17.28
C ALA A 113 6.73 1.99 -17.08
N TYR A 114 7.83 1.30 -16.79
CA TYR A 114 7.82 -0.13 -16.51
C TYR A 114 6.99 -0.46 -15.26
N LEU A 115 7.14 0.30 -14.18
CA LEU A 115 6.37 0.11 -12.96
C LEU A 115 4.87 0.38 -13.18
N CYS A 116 4.51 1.45 -13.89
CA CYS A 116 3.11 1.78 -14.21
C CYS A 116 2.45 0.69 -15.07
N ALA A 117 3.15 0.19 -16.09
CA ALA A 117 2.60 -0.84 -16.96
C ALA A 117 2.33 -2.15 -16.21
N ASN A 118 3.19 -2.49 -15.23
CA ASN A 118 3.25 -3.86 -14.70
C ASN A 118 2.82 -4.01 -13.24
N PHE A 119 2.96 -3.00 -12.39
CA PHE A 119 2.91 -3.18 -10.92
C PHE A 119 2.03 -2.19 -10.16
N THR A 120 1.65 -1.03 -10.70
CA THR A 120 0.90 -0.04 -9.92
C THR A 120 -0.49 -0.51 -9.51
N PHE A 121 -1.07 -1.47 -10.23
CA PHE A 121 -2.31 -2.15 -9.83
C PHE A 121 -2.28 -2.80 -8.44
N LEU A 122 -1.09 -3.07 -7.90
CA LEU A 122 -0.94 -3.58 -6.54
C LEU A 122 -1.42 -2.55 -5.51
N ALA A 123 -1.30 -1.25 -5.78
CA ALA A 123 -1.85 -0.20 -4.91
C ALA A 123 -3.38 -0.35 -4.78
N ASP A 124 -4.09 -0.47 -5.90
CA ASP A 124 -5.55 -0.69 -5.90
C ASP A 124 -5.94 -2.00 -5.23
N SER A 125 -5.18 -3.07 -5.48
CA SER A 125 -5.44 -4.39 -4.90
C SER A 125 -5.31 -4.35 -3.37
N ILE A 126 -4.25 -3.70 -2.86
CA ILE A 126 -4.03 -3.49 -1.43
C ILE A 126 -5.17 -2.64 -0.85
N LYS A 127 -5.51 -1.53 -1.49
CA LYS A 127 -6.58 -0.62 -1.03
C LYS A 127 -7.94 -1.34 -0.92
N LYS A 128 -8.28 -2.20 -1.87
CA LYS A 128 -9.49 -3.02 -1.81
C LYS A 128 -9.44 -4.03 -0.67
N LEU A 129 -8.30 -4.69 -0.46
CA LEU A 129 -8.11 -5.63 0.65
C LEU A 129 -8.10 -4.95 2.04
N GLU A 130 -7.83 -3.64 2.08
CA GLU A 130 -7.92 -2.81 3.29
C GLU A 130 -9.35 -2.31 3.59
N SER A 131 -10.30 -2.53 2.69
CA SER A 131 -11.70 -2.18 2.92
C SER A 131 -12.39 -3.22 3.83
N ALA A 132 -13.28 -2.73 4.70
CA ALA A 132 -14.03 -3.58 5.62
C ALA A 132 -15.32 -4.11 4.96
N GLY A 133 -15.81 -5.24 5.46
CA GLY A 133 -17.13 -5.79 5.06
C GLY A 133 -17.13 -6.63 3.78
N GLU A 134 -15.99 -6.78 3.11
CA GLU A 134 -15.87 -7.64 1.93
C GLU A 134 -15.98 -9.13 2.25
N THR A 135 -16.47 -9.90 1.26
CA THR A 135 -16.59 -11.36 1.43
C THR A 135 -15.25 -12.06 1.29
N LEU A 136 -15.15 -13.25 1.88
CA LEU A 136 -13.98 -14.11 1.72
C LEU A 136 -13.73 -14.43 0.23
N VAL A 137 -14.79 -14.68 -0.54
CA VAL A 137 -14.71 -14.96 -1.98
C VAL A 137 -14.10 -13.77 -2.73
N THR A 138 -14.60 -12.55 -2.48
CA THR A 138 -14.05 -11.33 -3.09
C THR A 138 -12.57 -11.16 -2.76
N ASN A 139 -12.21 -11.28 -1.48
CA ASN A 139 -10.84 -11.05 -1.02
C ASN A 139 -9.86 -12.11 -1.54
N VAL A 140 -10.24 -13.38 -1.59
CA VAL A 140 -9.42 -14.44 -2.21
C VAL A 140 -9.26 -14.17 -3.71
N ALA A 141 -10.33 -13.80 -4.42
CA ALA A 141 -10.27 -13.47 -5.83
C ALA A 141 -9.30 -12.30 -6.13
N LEU A 142 -9.26 -11.27 -5.28
CA LEU A 142 -8.29 -10.16 -5.41
C LEU A 142 -6.83 -10.64 -5.31
N ILE A 143 -6.54 -11.58 -4.40
CA ILE A 143 -5.20 -12.15 -4.25
C ILE A 143 -4.81 -13.01 -5.45
N LEU A 144 -5.74 -13.87 -5.92
CA LEU A 144 -5.50 -14.72 -7.08
C LEU A 144 -5.31 -13.89 -8.36
N HIS A 145 -6.12 -12.85 -8.56
CA HIS A 145 -5.95 -11.90 -9.66
C HIS A 145 -4.59 -11.18 -9.59
N ALA A 146 -4.14 -10.76 -8.40
CA ALA A 146 -2.82 -10.15 -8.25
C ALA A 146 -1.68 -11.14 -8.57
N GLN A 147 -1.83 -12.40 -8.17
CA GLN A 147 -0.90 -13.48 -8.49
C GLN A 147 -0.83 -13.73 -10.00
N GLU A 148 -1.97 -13.81 -10.67
CA GLU A 148 -2.06 -13.97 -12.12
C GLU A 148 -1.40 -12.79 -12.85
N ARG A 149 -1.74 -11.55 -12.48
CA ARG A 149 -1.15 -10.36 -13.10
C ARG A 149 0.37 -10.32 -12.97
N ILE A 150 0.92 -10.64 -11.80
CA ILE A 150 2.38 -10.75 -11.62
C ILE A 150 2.98 -11.89 -12.44
N ALA A 151 2.26 -13.02 -12.57
CA ALA A 151 2.70 -14.13 -13.41
C ALA A 151 2.76 -13.74 -14.89
N THR A 152 1.83 -12.91 -15.38
CA THR A 152 1.77 -12.47 -16.79
C THR A 152 2.76 -11.38 -17.19
N VAL A 153 3.45 -10.74 -16.24
CA VAL A 153 4.49 -9.74 -16.55
C VAL A 153 5.58 -10.39 -17.42
N PRO A 154 6.05 -9.78 -18.53
CA PRO A 154 7.11 -10.37 -19.35
C PRO A 154 8.36 -10.76 -18.55
N GLU A 155 9.09 -11.78 -19.01
CA GLU A 155 10.30 -12.24 -18.34
C GLU A 155 11.36 -11.15 -18.25
N GLY A 156 11.99 -11.08 -17.08
CA GLY A 156 13.00 -10.08 -16.77
C GLY A 156 13.40 -10.15 -15.29
N PRO A 157 14.56 -9.58 -14.93
CA PRO A 157 15.13 -9.72 -13.60
C PRO A 157 14.23 -9.17 -12.49
N VAL A 158 13.44 -8.13 -12.78
CA VAL A 158 12.49 -7.54 -11.84
C VAL A 158 11.25 -8.42 -11.68
N ALA A 159 10.70 -8.91 -12.78
CA ALA A 159 9.53 -9.79 -12.79
C ALA A 159 9.81 -11.07 -12.01
N GLU A 160 10.98 -11.69 -12.21
CA GLU A 160 11.42 -12.86 -11.45
C GLU A 160 11.49 -12.60 -9.95
N LYS A 161 12.09 -11.46 -9.53
CA LYS A 161 12.15 -11.08 -8.11
C LYS A 161 10.76 -10.86 -7.51
N ALA A 162 9.86 -10.20 -8.24
CA ALA A 162 8.49 -9.95 -7.79
C ALA A 162 7.71 -11.27 -7.64
N ARG A 163 7.79 -12.17 -8.63
CA ARG A 163 7.19 -13.52 -8.58
C ARG A 163 7.74 -14.34 -7.42
N ALA A 164 9.06 -14.41 -7.30
CA ALA A 164 9.73 -15.14 -6.22
C ALA A 164 9.37 -14.59 -4.83
N LYS A 165 9.23 -13.25 -4.72
CA LYS A 165 8.78 -12.62 -3.48
C LYS A 165 7.36 -13.02 -3.12
N LEU A 166 6.42 -12.89 -4.07
CA LEU A 166 5.03 -13.23 -3.84
C LEU A 166 4.89 -14.70 -3.44
N GLN A 167 5.52 -15.59 -4.20
CA GLN A 167 5.51 -17.03 -3.92
C GLN A 167 6.05 -17.32 -2.52
N SER A 168 7.22 -16.78 -2.17
CA SER A 168 7.83 -16.98 -0.85
C SER A 168 6.95 -16.49 0.30
N VAL A 169 6.21 -15.39 0.12
CA VAL A 169 5.32 -14.86 1.15
C VAL A 169 4.06 -15.71 1.30
N LEU A 170 3.47 -16.15 0.19
CA LEU A 170 2.30 -17.05 0.21
C LEU A 170 2.65 -18.43 0.78
N ASP A 171 3.79 -19.01 0.42
CA ASP A 171 4.25 -20.32 0.93
C ASP A 171 4.46 -20.31 2.45
N LYS A 172 4.92 -19.17 2.99
CA LYS A 172 5.06 -18.98 4.44
C LYS A 172 3.70 -18.84 5.13
N ASN A 173 2.67 -18.39 4.42
CA ASN A 173 1.30 -18.27 4.92
C ASN A 173 0.52 -19.58 4.75
N LYS A 174 1.03 -20.66 5.37
CA LYS A 174 0.44 -22.02 5.24
C LYS A 174 -1.05 -22.08 5.61
N GLY A 175 -1.52 -21.18 6.48
CA GLY A 175 -2.93 -21.13 6.87
C GLY A 175 -3.85 -20.61 5.77
N PHE A 176 -3.33 -19.96 4.71
CA PHE A 176 -4.13 -19.40 3.63
C PHE A 176 -4.79 -20.45 2.73
N SER A 177 -4.29 -21.68 2.68
CA SER A 177 -4.93 -22.76 1.90
C SER A 177 -6.36 -23.03 2.35
N VAL A 178 -6.61 -23.04 3.66
CA VAL A 178 -7.93 -23.30 4.25
C VAL A 178 -9.00 -22.28 3.83
N PRO A 179 -8.81 -20.95 3.99
CA PRO A 179 -9.77 -19.96 3.52
C PRO A 179 -9.86 -19.90 1.99
N LYS A 180 -8.78 -20.25 1.26
CA LYS A 180 -8.85 -20.38 -0.20
C LYS A 180 -9.82 -21.50 -0.61
N GLU A 181 -9.64 -22.72 -0.13
CA GLU A 181 -10.55 -23.84 -0.43
C GLU A 181 -11.97 -23.57 0.08
N ALA A 182 -12.11 -22.95 1.26
CA ALA A 182 -13.42 -22.53 1.76
C ALA A 182 -14.12 -21.53 0.82
N SER A 183 -13.35 -20.61 0.21
CA SER A 183 -13.88 -19.65 -0.75
C SER A 183 -14.38 -20.32 -2.03
N GLU A 184 -13.69 -21.36 -2.51
CA GLU A 184 -14.08 -22.15 -3.69
C GLU A 184 -15.43 -22.86 -3.45
N VAL A 185 -15.64 -23.41 -2.24
CA VAL A 185 -16.95 -23.98 -1.87
C VAL A 185 -18.04 -22.91 -1.77
N LEU A 186 -17.73 -21.76 -1.15
CA LEU A 186 -18.69 -20.66 -0.99
C LEU A 186 -19.06 -19.98 -2.33
N ALA A 187 -18.17 -20.02 -3.31
CA ALA A 187 -18.41 -19.58 -4.68
C ALA A 187 -19.20 -20.61 -5.50
N GLY A 188 -19.39 -21.82 -4.99
CA GLY A 188 -20.08 -22.91 -5.68
C GLY A 188 -19.23 -23.63 -6.73
N GLU A 189 -17.90 -23.48 -6.71
CA GLU A 189 -17.00 -24.16 -7.64
C GLU A 189 -16.96 -25.67 -7.42
N HIS A 190 -17.04 -26.11 -6.15
CA HIS A 190 -17.18 -27.52 -5.78
C HIS A 190 -17.76 -27.71 -4.38
N CYS A 191 -18.15 -28.94 -4.03
CA CYS A 191 -18.73 -29.28 -2.71
C CYS A 191 -17.75 -29.87 -1.68
N ARG A 192 -16.46 -30.01 -2.01
CA ARG A 192 -15.45 -30.61 -1.11
C ARG A 192 -15.05 -29.62 -0.01
N ILE A 193 -15.43 -29.93 1.22
CA ILE A 193 -15.10 -29.11 2.39
C ILE A 193 -13.70 -29.47 2.89
N PRO A 194 -12.84 -28.49 3.23
CA PRO A 194 -11.53 -28.75 3.81
C PRO A 194 -11.65 -29.58 5.09
N ALA A 195 -10.79 -30.59 5.27
CA ALA A 195 -10.82 -31.46 6.45
C ALA A 195 -10.65 -30.70 7.79
N SER A 196 -10.08 -29.50 7.74
CA SER A 196 -9.89 -28.59 8.87
C SER A 196 -11.16 -27.82 9.26
N ILE A 197 -12.23 -27.85 8.45
CA ILE A 197 -13.47 -27.10 8.65
C ILE A 197 -14.63 -28.08 8.89
N ASN A 198 -15.34 -27.90 10.01
CA ASN A 198 -16.62 -28.57 10.21
C ASN A 198 -17.66 -28.00 9.22
N PRO A 199 -18.45 -28.82 8.51
CA PRO A 199 -19.47 -28.35 7.57
C PRO A 199 -20.41 -27.28 8.13
N SER A 200 -20.80 -27.36 9.41
CA SER A 200 -21.67 -26.37 10.04
C SER A 200 -21.02 -24.99 10.23
N ASN A 201 -19.69 -24.93 10.17
CA ASN A 201 -18.92 -23.70 10.28
C ASN A 201 -18.60 -23.06 8.93
N LEU A 202 -18.71 -23.80 7.81
CA LEU A 202 -18.36 -23.27 6.50
C LEU A 202 -19.13 -21.98 6.13
N PRO A 203 -20.46 -21.86 6.34
CA PRO A 203 -21.16 -20.60 6.07
C PRO A 203 -20.63 -19.40 6.87
N LYS A 204 -20.01 -19.65 8.04
CA LYS A 204 -19.41 -18.62 8.90
C LYS A 204 -18.13 -18.04 8.28
N TYR A 205 -17.53 -18.70 7.29
CA TYR A 205 -16.39 -18.19 6.55
C TYR A 205 -16.76 -17.10 5.53
N LYS A 206 -18.05 -16.83 5.27
CA LYS A 206 -18.50 -15.85 4.26
C LYS A 206 -17.81 -14.48 4.40
N TYR A 207 -17.57 -14.04 5.63
CA TYR A 207 -16.88 -12.79 5.95
C TYR A 207 -15.62 -13.02 6.80
N ALA A 208 -14.99 -14.20 6.69
CA ALA A 208 -13.77 -14.48 7.43
C ALA A 208 -12.66 -13.52 6.96
N PRO A 209 -12.01 -12.78 7.89
CA PRO A 209 -10.96 -11.85 7.52
C PRO A 209 -9.69 -12.62 7.13
N ILE A 210 -9.14 -12.29 5.97
CA ILE A 210 -7.81 -12.75 5.51
C ILE A 210 -6.78 -11.61 5.49
N THR A 211 -7.19 -10.45 5.98
CA THR A 211 -6.37 -9.28 6.21
C THR A 211 -6.43 -8.93 7.70
N SER A 212 -5.34 -8.44 8.27
CA SER A 212 -5.29 -7.98 9.66
C SER A 212 -5.29 -6.46 9.76
N VAL A 213 -5.85 -5.78 8.76
CA VAL A 213 -5.84 -4.32 8.65
C VAL A 213 -6.55 -3.69 9.84
N ASP A 214 -7.67 -4.25 10.29
CA ASP A 214 -8.39 -3.78 11.48
C ASP A 214 -7.56 -3.93 12.76
N VAL A 215 -6.80 -5.02 12.88
CA VAL A 215 -5.90 -5.27 14.01
C VAL A 215 -4.75 -4.25 13.99
N GLU A 216 -4.18 -3.98 12.83
CA GLU A 216 -3.11 -2.99 12.66
C GLU A 216 -3.59 -1.55 12.92
N ARG A 217 -4.79 -1.18 12.47
CA ARG A 217 -5.45 0.10 12.80
C ARG A 217 -5.73 0.19 14.30
N SER A 218 -6.14 -0.89 14.93
CA SER A 218 -6.37 -0.95 16.39
C SER A 218 -5.10 -0.70 17.19
N PHE A 219 -3.92 -1.14 16.72
CA PHE A 219 -2.67 -0.80 17.40
C PHE A 219 -2.37 0.71 17.37
N SER A 220 -2.73 1.40 16.30
CA SER A 220 -2.63 2.87 16.24
C SER A 220 -3.58 3.53 17.23
N ALA A 221 -4.80 2.99 17.36
CA ALA A 221 -5.76 3.39 18.38
C ALA A 221 -5.18 3.24 19.79
N TYR A 222 -4.67 2.05 20.10
CA TYR A 222 -4.10 1.75 21.40
C TYR A 222 -2.87 2.58 21.71
N LYS A 223 -2.02 2.88 20.72
CA LYS A 223 -0.86 3.76 20.94
C LYS A 223 -1.30 5.19 21.32
N LEU A 224 -2.40 5.68 20.75
CA LEU A 224 -2.95 6.98 21.11
C LEU A 224 -3.66 6.94 22.47
N ILE A 225 -4.45 5.89 22.71
CA ILE A 225 -5.23 5.70 23.92
C ILE A 225 -4.31 5.48 25.12
N LEU A 226 -3.38 4.53 25.03
CA LEU A 226 -2.45 4.09 26.07
C LEU A 226 -1.09 4.79 26.01
N SER A 227 -1.05 6.06 25.56
CA SER A 227 0.22 6.79 25.48
C SER A 227 0.76 7.11 26.89
N ASP A 228 2.09 7.10 27.06
CA ASP A 228 2.78 7.49 28.30
C ASP A 228 2.52 8.94 28.75
N LYS A 229 1.76 9.74 27.98
CA LYS A 229 1.34 11.09 28.39
C LYS A 229 0.04 11.09 29.19
N ARG A 230 -0.65 9.95 29.30
CA ARG A 230 -1.98 9.82 29.92
C ARG A 230 -1.90 8.85 31.09
N HIS A 231 -1.83 9.40 32.30
CA HIS A 231 -1.53 8.62 33.50
C HIS A 231 -2.75 8.28 34.37
N ASN A 232 -3.93 8.86 34.10
CA ASN A 232 -5.09 8.80 35.00
C ASN A 232 -6.38 8.51 34.22
N PHE A 233 -6.49 7.33 33.62
CA PHE A 233 -7.74 6.89 33.03
C PHE A 233 -8.66 6.27 34.06
N GLU A 234 -9.80 6.92 34.30
CA GLU A 234 -10.97 6.23 34.83
C GLU A 234 -11.60 5.36 33.73
N PRO A 235 -12.21 4.21 34.07
CA PRO A 235 -12.85 3.32 33.09
C PRO A 235 -13.81 4.03 32.14
N GLY A 236 -14.62 4.98 32.64
CA GLY A 236 -15.54 5.76 31.80
C GLY A 236 -14.85 6.71 30.81
N ASN A 237 -13.68 7.25 31.17
CA ASN A 237 -12.90 8.11 30.27
C ASN A 237 -12.23 7.29 29.17
N LEU A 238 -11.80 6.06 29.49
CA LEU A 238 -11.23 5.13 28.52
C LEU A 238 -12.29 4.71 27.50
N GLU A 239 -13.50 4.37 27.96
CA GLU A 239 -14.63 4.01 27.11
C GLU A 239 -14.99 5.15 26.14
N MET A 240 -15.15 6.39 26.65
CA MET A 240 -15.45 7.55 25.81
C MET A 240 -14.38 7.81 24.73
N LEU A 241 -13.11 7.61 25.05
CA LEU A 241 -12.01 7.77 24.09
C LEU A 241 -11.97 6.69 23.02
N VAL A 242 -12.22 5.43 23.40
CA VAL A 242 -12.33 4.32 22.44
C VAL A 242 -13.49 4.60 21.48
N VAL A 243 -14.66 4.97 22.00
CA VAL A 243 -15.84 5.30 21.17
C VAL A 243 -15.55 6.46 20.23
N THR A 244 -14.96 7.56 20.73
CA THR A 244 -14.61 8.73 19.92
C THR A 244 -13.60 8.37 18.84
N TYR A 245 -12.55 7.61 19.18
CA TYR A 245 -11.54 7.18 18.21
C TYR A 245 -12.15 6.28 17.14
N CYS A 246 -12.94 5.29 17.54
CA CYS A 246 -13.58 4.37 16.60
C CYS A 246 -14.55 5.10 15.68
N PHE A 247 -15.30 6.08 16.18
CA PHE A 247 -16.16 6.92 15.36
C PHE A 247 -15.36 7.67 14.29
N TYR A 248 -14.31 8.41 14.68
CA TYR A 248 -13.52 9.21 13.74
C TYR A 248 -12.67 8.41 12.75
N ASN A 249 -12.33 7.14 13.05
CA ASN A 249 -11.42 6.34 12.21
C ASN A 249 -12.11 5.20 11.45
N PHE A 250 -13.34 4.81 11.83
CA PHE A 250 -14.08 3.73 11.17
C PHE A 250 -15.41 4.18 10.54
N HIS A 251 -15.89 5.40 10.78
CA HIS A 251 -17.11 5.96 10.13
C HIS A 251 -16.83 7.09 9.13
N SER A 252 -15.58 7.49 8.93
CA SER A 252 -15.21 8.65 8.11
C SER A 252 -15.03 8.37 6.61
N ASP A 253 -15.27 7.13 6.17
CA ASP A 253 -15.17 6.71 4.75
C ASP A 253 -16.53 6.34 4.11
N SER A 254 -17.67 6.77 4.69
CA SER A 254 -19.00 6.63 4.07
C SER A 254 -19.44 7.88 3.33
#